data_AF-A0A6L8HS13-F1
#
_entry.id   AF-A0A6L8HS13-F1
#
_cell.length_a   1.000
_cell.length_b   1.000
_cell.length_c   1.000
_cell.angle_alpha   90.00
_cell.angle_beta   90.00
_cell.angle_gamma   90.00
#
_symmetry.space_group_name_H-M   'P 1'
#
loop_
_entity.id
_entity.type
_entity.pdbx_description
1 polymer ?
#
loop_
_entity_poly.entity_id
_entity_poly.type
_entity_poly.pdbx_seq_one_letter_code
_entity_poly.pdbx_strand_id
1 'polypeptide(L)'
;MSKSDIDSALQRWQESGLISAELVERLQAEHDSSQQARRRRFLQYAVSGTAGIILVIAAVTFFAWNWPDLGPGVRTGVIAGAGVGTLLLGMRLENARRFVPVTYALQTSGLILLLAAFMYSTEAWGNTTAGGIAVGLLALATPAATIPVFVRRNAVMPAVSAALAYVFLAAFLFRAFDLDADIVIWILDGALVATLAVLGFLLHPGRAESVPRGALYAFAVSLYAGYPMVGMTAVGPLELDDNAILALDVWLLVVTALALWGIHRAPAALRSARYVHHIAASVLLAIPLGFGTTLGVYELPPLGAAAVIAAAGAAGLWYGLARDARVLVLCSCATILSAAWYLGVDEGERLGTVLALAFTAILFFWVSTRLGRTRES
;
A
#
# COMPACT_ATOMS: atom_id res chain seq x y z
N MET A 1 30.53 -9.54 18.90
CA MET A 1 31.64 -10.19 19.63
C MET A 1 31.80 -11.59 19.09
N SER A 2 33.01 -11.92 18.66
CA SER A 2 33.38 -13.27 18.26
C SER A 2 33.52 -14.16 19.50
N LYS A 3 33.49 -15.49 19.34
CA LYS A 3 33.66 -16.43 20.46
C LYS A 3 34.99 -16.19 21.20
N SER A 4 36.06 -15.88 20.46
CA SER A 4 37.38 -15.55 21.06
C SER A 4 37.36 -14.26 21.89
N ASP A 5 36.53 -13.28 21.56
CA ASP A 5 36.42 -12.03 22.32
C ASP A 5 35.71 -12.24 23.67
N ILE A 6 34.76 -13.18 23.71
CA ILE A 6 34.02 -13.54 24.92
C ILE A 6 34.89 -14.41 25.82
N ASP A 7 35.56 -15.41 25.25
CA ASP A 7 36.45 -16.30 26.01
C ASP A 7 37.62 -15.51 26.63
N SER A 8 38.22 -14.59 25.88
CA SER A 8 39.29 -13.71 26.39
C SER A 8 38.81 -12.66 27.40
N ALA A 9 37.54 -12.23 27.35
CA ALA A 9 36.96 -11.36 28.37
C ALA A 9 36.66 -12.12 29.67
N LEU A 10 36.07 -13.32 29.57
CA LEU A 10 35.78 -14.18 30.71
C LEU A 10 37.06 -14.62 31.44
N GLN A 11 38.11 -14.96 30.69
CA GLN A 11 39.41 -15.32 31.25
C GLN A 11 40.07 -14.15 32.00
N ARG A 12 40.04 -12.94 31.44
CA ARG A 12 40.53 -11.73 32.13
C ARG A 12 39.75 -11.43 33.42
N TRP A 13 38.43 -11.61 33.40
CA TRP A 13 37.60 -11.41 34.59
C TRP A 13 37.86 -12.46 35.67
N GLN A 14 38.14 -13.71 35.29
CA GLN A 14 38.56 -14.76 36.20
C GLN A 14 39.93 -14.46 36.82
N GLU A 15 40.92 -14.09 36.01
CA GLU A 15 42.27 -13.74 36.47
C GLU A 15 42.27 -12.52 37.42
N SER A 16 41.37 -11.57 37.20
CA SER A 16 41.16 -10.42 38.09
C SER A 16 40.36 -10.73 39.36
N GLY A 17 39.88 -11.97 39.53
CA GLY A 17 39.08 -12.40 40.69
C GLY A 17 37.63 -11.87 40.73
N LEU A 18 37.14 -11.26 39.64
CA LEU A 18 35.80 -10.69 39.57
C LEU A 18 34.70 -11.76 39.48
N ILE A 19 35.03 -12.94 38.94
CA ILE A 19 34.10 -14.06 38.76
C ILE A 19 34.78 -15.38 39.10
N SER A 20 34.01 -16.35 39.61
CA SER A 20 34.52 -17.68 39.95
C SER A 20 34.71 -18.56 38.70
N ALA A 21 35.59 -19.56 38.81
CA ALA A 21 35.80 -20.54 37.74
C ALA A 21 34.50 -21.28 37.35
N GLU A 22 33.65 -21.60 38.32
CA GLU A 22 32.35 -22.25 38.07
C GLU A 22 31.38 -21.34 37.30
N LEU A 23 31.41 -20.02 37.55
CA LEU A 23 30.57 -19.05 36.83
C LEU A 23 31.05 -18.86 35.39
N VAL A 24 32.36 -18.88 35.15
CA VAL A 24 32.95 -18.86 33.80
C VAL A 24 32.49 -20.07 32.98
N GLU A 25 32.55 -21.26 33.56
CA GLU A 25 32.15 -22.50 32.88
C GLU A 25 30.65 -22.51 32.55
N ARG A 26 29.79 -22.03 33.47
CA ARG A 26 28.35 -21.86 33.21
C ARG A 26 28.07 -20.84 32.11
N LEU A 27 28.75 -19.70 32.11
CA LEU A 27 28.57 -18.65 31.09
C LEU A 27 29.08 -19.10 29.72
N GLN A 28 30.16 -19.88 29.66
CA GLN A 28 30.64 -20.50 28.43
C GLN A 28 29.64 -21.54 27.89
N ALA A 29 29.11 -22.41 28.76
CA ALA A 29 28.09 -23.39 28.38
C ALA A 29 26.78 -22.71 27.91
N GLU A 30 26.36 -21.64 28.57
CA GLU A 30 25.19 -20.84 28.18
C GLU A 30 25.43 -20.11 26.85
N HIS A 31 26.63 -19.54 26.65
CA HIS A 31 27.01 -18.93 25.38
C HIS A 31 27.02 -19.96 24.24
N ASP A 32 27.62 -21.13 24.44
CA ASP A 32 27.68 -22.19 23.44
C ASP A 32 26.29 -22.77 23.12
N SER A 33 25.43 -22.96 24.13
CA SER A 33 24.05 -23.39 23.90
C SER A 33 23.22 -22.34 23.13
N SER A 34 23.41 -21.04 23.42
CA SER A 34 22.75 -19.94 22.71
C SER A 34 23.24 -19.80 21.26
N GLN A 35 24.54 -20.00 21.01
CA GLN A 35 25.15 -20.04 19.67
C GLN A 35 24.64 -21.24 18.87
N GLN A 36 24.57 -22.42 19.48
CA GLN A 36 24.01 -23.60 18.84
C GLN A 36 22.53 -23.43 18.50
N ALA A 37 21.72 -22.85 19.40
CA ALA A 37 20.32 -22.56 19.15
C ALA A 37 20.15 -21.53 18.02
N ARG A 38 20.98 -20.48 17.99
CA ARG A 38 21.00 -19.47 16.93
C ARG A 38 21.42 -20.06 15.58
N ARG A 39 22.47 -20.90 15.56
CA ARG A 39 22.95 -21.60 14.37
C ARG A 39 21.93 -22.60 13.84
N ARG A 40 21.24 -23.36 14.72
CA ARG A 40 20.11 -24.23 14.33
C ARG A 40 18.97 -23.45 13.72
N ARG A 41 18.55 -22.33 14.31
CA ARG A 41 17.49 -21.47 13.74
C ARG A 41 17.91 -20.89 12.39
N PHE A 42 19.16 -20.44 12.25
CA PHE A 42 19.69 -19.94 10.99
C PHE A 42 19.72 -21.04 9.92
N LEU A 43 20.23 -22.23 10.25
CA LEU A 43 20.21 -23.39 9.34
C LEU A 43 18.78 -23.78 8.97
N GLN A 44 17.83 -23.74 9.90
CA GLN A 44 16.42 -24.02 9.61
C GLN A 44 15.84 -22.97 8.64
N TYR A 45 16.16 -21.69 8.81
CA TYR A 45 15.76 -20.64 7.87
C TYR A 45 16.44 -20.79 6.51
N ALA A 46 17.73 -21.11 6.47
CA ALA A 46 18.46 -21.32 5.23
C ALA A 46 17.91 -22.53 4.46
N VAL A 47 17.67 -23.66 5.14
CA VAL A 47 17.11 -24.87 4.52
C VAL A 47 15.68 -24.63 4.05
N SER A 48 14.82 -23.99 4.87
CA SER A 48 13.44 -23.69 4.44
C SER A 48 13.38 -22.64 3.33
N GLY A 49 14.27 -21.64 3.33
CA GLY A 49 14.42 -20.66 2.26
C GLY A 49 14.87 -21.31 0.96
N THR A 50 15.92 -22.13 1.00
CA THR A 50 16.42 -22.88 -0.18
C THR A 50 15.37 -23.86 -0.70
N ALA A 51 14.69 -24.60 0.19
CA ALA A 51 13.59 -25.48 -0.21
C ALA A 51 12.45 -24.70 -0.88
N GLY A 52 12.11 -23.51 -0.36
CA GLY A 52 11.13 -22.62 -0.98
C GLY A 52 11.56 -22.16 -2.38
N ILE A 53 12.81 -21.74 -2.54
CA ILE A 53 13.36 -21.32 -3.84
C ILE A 53 13.35 -22.48 -4.85
N ILE A 54 13.78 -23.67 -4.44
CA ILE A 54 13.76 -24.87 -5.29
C ILE A 54 12.32 -25.20 -5.72
N LEU A 55 11.36 -25.10 -4.79
CA LEU A 55 9.96 -25.36 -5.08
C LEU A 55 9.37 -24.32 -6.04
N VAL A 56 9.75 -23.05 -5.93
CA VAL A 56 9.40 -22.00 -6.90
C VAL A 56 9.99 -22.31 -8.28
N ILE A 57 11.29 -22.65 -8.35
CA ILE A 57 11.94 -23.00 -9.62
C ILE A 57 11.27 -24.23 -10.24
N ALA A 58 11.02 -25.28 -9.45
CA ALA A 58 10.34 -26.48 -9.91
C ALA A 58 8.93 -26.18 -10.41
N ALA A 59 8.16 -25.35 -9.70
CA ALA A 59 6.83 -24.92 -10.13
C ALA A 59 6.89 -24.10 -11.42
N VAL A 60 7.79 -23.11 -11.53
CA VAL A 60 7.94 -22.28 -12.73
C VAL A 60 8.37 -23.12 -13.93
N THR A 61 9.33 -24.04 -13.77
CA THR A 61 9.77 -24.94 -14.85
C THR A 61 8.67 -25.91 -15.25
N PHE A 62 7.98 -26.52 -14.29
CA PHE A 62 6.85 -27.41 -14.56
C PHE A 62 5.74 -26.68 -15.31
N PHE A 63 5.38 -25.48 -14.87
CA PHE A 63 4.40 -24.67 -15.58
C PHE A 63 4.92 -24.26 -16.95
N ALA A 64 6.15 -23.76 -17.10
CA ALA A 64 6.69 -23.38 -18.40
C ALA A 64 6.62 -24.51 -19.44
N TRP A 65 6.85 -25.77 -19.03
CA TRP A 65 6.79 -26.92 -19.92
C TRP A 65 5.37 -27.38 -20.22
N ASN A 66 4.48 -27.41 -19.22
CA ASN A 66 3.13 -27.94 -19.39
C ASN A 66 2.13 -26.87 -19.84
N TRP A 67 2.41 -25.58 -19.61
CA TRP A 67 1.47 -24.49 -19.87
C TRP A 67 0.93 -24.51 -21.29
N PRO A 68 1.75 -24.67 -22.36
CA PRO A 68 1.25 -24.70 -23.74
C PRO A 68 0.23 -25.81 -23.99
N ASP A 69 0.39 -26.96 -23.32
CA ASP A 69 -0.46 -28.14 -23.51
C ASP A 69 -1.73 -28.13 -22.65
N LEU A 70 -1.76 -27.29 -21.61
CA LEU A 70 -2.95 -27.14 -20.77
C LEU A 70 -4.06 -26.38 -21.51
N GLY A 71 -5.27 -26.92 -21.50
CA GLY A 71 -6.45 -26.21 -21.97
C GLY A 71 -6.74 -24.95 -21.11
N PRO A 72 -7.40 -23.91 -21.67
CA PRO A 72 -7.66 -22.66 -20.96
C PRO A 72 -8.37 -22.81 -19.61
N GLY A 73 -9.31 -23.77 -19.51
CA GLY A 73 -10.01 -24.06 -18.25
C GLY A 73 -9.09 -24.62 -17.16
N VAL A 74 -8.14 -25.48 -17.53
CA VAL A 74 -7.16 -26.03 -16.58
C VAL A 74 -6.19 -24.94 -16.12
N ARG A 75 -5.68 -24.13 -17.06
CA ARG A 75 -4.83 -22.96 -16.73
C ARG A 75 -5.53 -22.01 -15.75
N THR A 76 -6.81 -21.70 -16.00
CA THR A 76 -7.66 -20.91 -15.09
C THR A 76 -7.72 -21.54 -13.70
N GLY A 77 -8.00 -22.85 -13.63
CA GLY A 77 -8.08 -23.60 -12.37
C GLY A 77 -6.76 -23.59 -11.60
N VAL A 78 -5.62 -23.71 -12.29
CA VAL A 78 -4.29 -23.63 -11.67
C VAL A 78 -4.05 -22.24 -11.07
N ILE A 79 -4.31 -21.15 -11.80
CA ILE A 79 -4.13 -19.79 -11.29
C ILE A 79 -5.03 -19.56 -10.07
N ALA A 80 -6.30 -19.99 -10.15
CA ALA A 80 -7.23 -19.89 -9.03
C ALA A 80 -6.75 -20.70 -7.82
N GLY A 81 -6.30 -21.94 -8.02
CA GLY A 81 -5.75 -22.79 -6.98
C GLY A 81 -4.52 -22.19 -6.30
N ALA A 82 -3.61 -21.60 -7.08
CA ALA A 82 -2.47 -20.85 -6.56
C ALA A 82 -2.93 -19.65 -5.72
N GLY A 83 -3.88 -18.85 -6.23
CA GLY A 83 -4.45 -17.71 -5.52
C GLY A 83 -5.07 -18.08 -4.17
N VAL A 84 -5.91 -19.12 -4.14
CA VAL A 84 -6.50 -19.66 -2.89
C VAL A 84 -5.41 -20.15 -1.95
N GLY A 85 -4.43 -20.91 -2.45
CA GLY A 85 -3.31 -21.43 -1.66
C GLY A 85 -2.49 -20.32 -1.01
N THR A 86 -2.12 -19.29 -1.77
CA THR A 86 -1.38 -18.12 -1.28
C THR A 86 -2.18 -17.35 -0.23
N LEU A 87 -3.48 -17.14 -0.48
CA LEU A 87 -4.39 -16.47 0.45
C LEU A 87 -4.50 -17.22 1.79
N LEU A 88 -4.76 -18.52 1.74
CA LEU A 88 -4.89 -19.36 2.94
C LEU A 88 -3.57 -19.48 3.71
N LEU A 89 -2.43 -19.56 2.99
CA LEU A 89 -1.11 -19.55 3.62
C LEU A 89 -0.87 -18.23 4.36
N GLY A 90 -1.23 -17.10 3.75
CA GLY A 90 -1.18 -15.79 4.37
C GLY A 90 -2.05 -15.72 5.63
N MET A 91 -3.27 -16.24 5.58
CA MET A 91 -4.17 -16.32 6.76
C MET A 91 -3.61 -17.22 7.87
N ARG A 92 -2.95 -18.33 7.52
CA ARG A 92 -2.37 -19.25 8.50
C ARG A 92 -1.14 -18.66 9.19
N LEU A 93 -0.28 -17.96 8.44
CA LEU A 93 0.95 -17.35 8.96
C LEU A 93 0.68 -16.13 9.86
N GLU A 94 -0.50 -15.52 9.75
CA GLU A 94 -0.92 -14.37 10.55
C GLU A 94 -0.88 -14.66 12.06
N ASN A 95 -1.21 -15.90 12.45
CA ASN A 95 -1.16 -16.35 13.84
C ASN A 95 0.23 -16.26 14.48
N ALA A 96 1.30 -16.25 13.67
CA ALA A 96 2.67 -16.25 14.18
C ALA A 96 3.17 -14.88 14.65
N ARG A 97 2.41 -13.77 14.42
CA ARG A 97 2.70 -12.35 14.72
C ARG A 97 4.05 -11.75 14.25
N ARG A 98 5.07 -12.57 14.02
CA ARG A 98 6.41 -12.19 13.55
C ARG A 98 6.48 -11.92 12.04
N PHE A 99 5.46 -12.32 11.29
CA PHE A 99 5.42 -12.24 9.83
C PHE A 99 4.29 -11.36 9.29
N VAL A 100 3.79 -10.41 10.09
CA VAL A 100 2.62 -9.58 9.73
C VAL A 100 2.73 -8.92 8.34
N PRO A 101 3.86 -8.28 7.95
CA PRO A 101 3.96 -7.69 6.62
C PRO A 101 3.87 -8.73 5.49
N VAL A 102 4.52 -9.88 5.67
CA VAL A 102 4.51 -11.00 4.72
C VAL A 102 3.10 -11.59 4.60
N THR A 103 2.35 -11.65 5.70
CA THR A 103 0.98 -12.17 5.69
C THR A 103 0.03 -11.29 4.87
N TYR A 104 0.15 -9.96 5.00
CA TYR A 104 -0.66 -9.03 4.18
C TYR A 104 -0.28 -9.10 2.71
N ALA A 105 1.02 -9.21 2.41
CA ALA A 105 1.48 -9.41 1.03
C ALA A 105 0.91 -10.70 0.43
N LEU A 106 1.02 -11.83 1.13
CA LEU A 106 0.46 -13.11 0.67
C LEU A 106 -1.06 -13.06 0.49
N GLN A 107 -1.80 -12.49 1.44
CA GLN A 107 -3.25 -12.38 1.33
C GLN A 107 -3.66 -11.49 0.15
N THR A 108 -2.97 -10.36 -0.05
CA THR A 108 -3.20 -9.45 -1.17
C THR A 108 -2.88 -10.12 -2.51
N SER A 109 -1.70 -10.75 -2.62
CA SER A 109 -1.30 -11.49 -3.82
C SER A 109 -2.26 -12.63 -4.13
N GLY A 110 -2.76 -13.34 -3.12
CA GLY A 110 -3.76 -14.40 -3.31
C GLY A 110 -5.06 -13.88 -3.91
N LEU A 111 -5.56 -12.72 -3.45
CA LEU A 111 -6.74 -12.07 -4.04
C LEU A 111 -6.47 -11.58 -5.47
N ILE A 112 -5.29 -11.02 -5.74
CA ILE A 112 -4.93 -10.57 -7.10
C ILE A 112 -4.84 -11.76 -8.06
N LEU A 113 -4.26 -12.89 -7.63
CA LEU A 113 -4.21 -14.11 -8.44
C LEU A 113 -5.61 -14.67 -8.72
N LEU A 114 -6.51 -14.65 -7.72
CA LEU A 114 -7.91 -15.03 -7.92
C LEU A 114 -8.59 -14.14 -8.95
N LEU A 115 -8.39 -12.82 -8.86
CA LEU A 115 -8.91 -11.88 -9.84
C LEU A 115 -8.35 -12.16 -11.24
N ALA A 116 -7.04 -12.38 -11.36
CA ALA A 116 -6.39 -12.74 -12.61
C ALA A 116 -6.96 -14.05 -13.18
N ALA A 117 -7.27 -15.04 -12.34
CA ALA A 117 -7.94 -16.27 -12.77
C ALA A 117 -9.35 -15.98 -13.31
N PHE A 118 -10.13 -15.13 -12.65
CA PHE A 118 -11.47 -14.76 -13.14
C PHE A 118 -11.42 -14.01 -14.47
N MET A 119 -10.45 -13.11 -14.65
CA MET A 119 -10.22 -12.44 -15.94
C MET A 119 -9.76 -13.43 -17.01
N TYR A 120 -8.80 -14.30 -16.72
CA TYR A 120 -8.29 -15.29 -17.66
C TYR A 120 -9.35 -16.35 -18.05
N SER A 121 -10.35 -16.57 -17.19
CA SER A 121 -11.41 -17.55 -17.43
C SER A 121 -12.25 -17.29 -18.69
N THR A 122 -12.20 -16.09 -19.26
CA THR A 122 -12.88 -15.75 -20.52
C THR A 122 -12.40 -16.62 -21.68
N GLU A 123 -11.13 -17.03 -21.67
CA GLU A 123 -10.53 -17.95 -22.64
C GLU A 123 -11.11 -19.38 -22.55
N ALA A 124 -11.62 -19.75 -21.38
CA ALA A 124 -12.17 -21.07 -21.13
C ALA A 124 -13.69 -21.14 -21.31
N TRP A 125 -14.37 -20.10 -20.83
CA TRP A 125 -15.82 -20.00 -20.86
C TRP A 125 -16.19 -18.57 -21.25
N GLY A 126 -16.91 -18.39 -22.36
CA GLY A 126 -17.38 -17.06 -22.77
C GLY A 126 -18.32 -16.43 -21.75
N ASN A 127 -18.52 -15.11 -21.85
CA ASN A 127 -19.49 -14.39 -21.01
C ASN A 127 -20.91 -14.92 -21.24
N THR A 128 -21.78 -14.80 -20.24
CA THR A 128 -23.18 -15.31 -20.23
C THR A 128 -23.35 -16.83 -20.35
N THR A 129 -22.30 -17.59 -20.67
CA THR A 129 -22.35 -19.06 -20.61
C THR A 129 -22.50 -19.54 -19.17
N ALA A 130 -23.02 -20.76 -18.96
CA ALA A 130 -23.15 -21.32 -17.61
C ALA A 130 -21.82 -21.31 -16.83
N GLY A 131 -20.70 -21.59 -17.51
CA GLY A 131 -19.36 -21.50 -16.92
C GLY A 131 -18.95 -20.06 -16.59
N GLY A 132 -19.21 -19.11 -17.50
CA GLY A 132 -18.96 -17.69 -17.27
C GLY A 132 -19.76 -17.12 -16.09
N ILE A 133 -21.06 -17.43 -16.02
CA ILE A 133 -21.93 -17.04 -14.90
C ILE A 133 -21.43 -17.65 -13.59
N ALA A 134 -21.07 -18.93 -13.58
CA ALA A 134 -20.54 -19.58 -12.39
C ALA A 134 -19.24 -18.90 -11.90
N VAL A 135 -18.32 -18.57 -12.81
CA VAL A 135 -17.11 -17.81 -12.47
C VAL A 135 -17.45 -16.41 -11.95
N GLY A 136 -18.39 -15.71 -12.58
CA GLY A 136 -18.87 -14.41 -12.11
C GLY A 136 -19.43 -14.48 -10.68
N LEU A 137 -20.26 -15.47 -10.38
CA LEU A 137 -20.80 -15.68 -9.03
C LEU A 137 -19.69 -15.98 -8.01
N LEU A 138 -18.67 -16.73 -8.40
CA LEU A 138 -17.49 -16.96 -7.56
C LEU A 138 -16.68 -15.68 -7.33
N ALA A 139 -16.56 -14.83 -8.36
CA ALA A 139 -15.94 -13.51 -8.23
C ALA A 139 -16.67 -12.65 -7.20
N LEU A 140 -18.00 -12.63 -7.22
CA LEU A 140 -18.81 -11.92 -6.22
C LEU A 140 -18.75 -12.56 -4.82
N ALA A 141 -18.73 -13.89 -4.74
CA ALA A 141 -18.65 -14.61 -3.47
C ALA A 141 -17.31 -14.41 -2.75
N THR A 142 -16.23 -14.17 -3.49
CA THR A 142 -14.87 -14.01 -2.94
C THR A 142 -14.75 -12.85 -1.94
N PRO A 143 -15.09 -11.59 -2.28
CA PRO A 143 -15.09 -10.49 -1.32
C PRO A 143 -16.13 -10.71 -0.21
N ALA A 144 -17.30 -11.28 -0.52
CA ALA A 144 -18.35 -11.55 0.47
C ALA A 144 -17.87 -12.54 1.56
N ALA A 145 -17.05 -13.52 1.20
CA ALA A 145 -16.47 -14.48 2.14
C ALA A 145 -15.24 -13.93 2.87
N THR A 146 -14.39 -13.14 2.20
CA THR A 146 -13.09 -12.72 2.75
C THR A 146 -13.17 -11.45 3.60
N ILE A 147 -13.99 -10.46 3.24
CA ILE A 147 -14.12 -9.19 3.98
C ILE A 147 -14.53 -9.41 5.45
N PRO A 148 -15.56 -10.23 5.78
CA PRO A 148 -15.95 -10.45 7.17
C PRO A 148 -14.83 -11.10 8.00
N VAL A 149 -14.06 -12.00 7.38
CA VAL A 149 -12.92 -12.65 8.03
C VAL A 149 -11.81 -11.63 8.30
N PHE A 150 -11.49 -10.78 7.32
CA PHE A 150 -10.47 -9.76 7.47
C PHE A 150 -10.83 -8.68 8.47
N VAL A 151 -12.10 -8.23 8.50
CA VAL A 151 -12.57 -7.22 9.47
C VAL A 151 -12.37 -7.69 10.91
N ARG A 152 -12.56 -8.98 11.17
CA ARG A 152 -12.39 -9.56 12.50
C ARG A 152 -10.93 -9.76 12.90
N ARG A 153 -10.03 -9.86 11.93
CA ARG A 153 -8.64 -10.28 12.15
C ARG A 153 -7.62 -9.16 12.00
N ASN A 154 -7.86 -8.22 11.09
CA ASN A 154 -6.86 -7.28 10.60
C ASN A 154 -7.41 -5.86 10.47
N ALA A 155 -6.58 -4.85 10.76
CA ALA A 155 -6.94 -3.45 10.54
C ALA A 155 -6.75 -3.00 9.08
N VAL A 156 -5.85 -3.65 8.34
CA VAL A 156 -5.41 -3.22 7.00
C VAL A 156 -6.12 -3.98 5.87
N MET A 157 -6.27 -5.30 6.02
CA MET A 157 -6.86 -6.16 4.97
C MET A 157 -8.32 -5.86 4.59
N PRO A 158 -9.20 -5.37 5.49
CA PRO A 158 -10.53 -4.93 5.08
C PRO A 158 -10.48 -3.84 4.01
N ALA A 159 -9.50 -2.97 4.14
CA ALA A 159 -9.28 -1.83 3.27
C ALA A 159 -8.83 -2.31 1.88
N VAL A 160 -7.79 -3.16 1.82
CA VAL A 160 -7.31 -3.78 0.58
C VAL A 160 -8.41 -4.60 -0.10
N SER A 161 -9.17 -5.37 0.68
CA SER A 161 -10.24 -6.22 0.16
C SER A 161 -11.43 -5.42 -0.33
N ALA A 162 -11.75 -4.29 0.31
CA ALA A 162 -12.77 -3.37 -0.17
C ALA A 162 -12.39 -2.75 -1.52
N ALA A 163 -11.13 -2.36 -1.71
CA ALA A 163 -10.65 -1.87 -3.00
C ALA A 163 -10.75 -2.95 -4.08
N LEU A 164 -10.28 -4.17 -3.79
CA LEU A 164 -10.37 -5.29 -4.74
C LEU A 164 -11.81 -5.75 -5.00
N ALA A 165 -12.73 -5.56 -4.04
CA ALA A 165 -14.13 -5.94 -4.19
C ALA A 165 -14.82 -5.23 -5.36
N TYR A 166 -14.45 -3.98 -5.67
CA TYR A 166 -14.95 -3.29 -6.86
C TYR A 166 -14.52 -3.98 -8.14
N VAL A 167 -13.27 -4.47 -8.20
CA VAL A 167 -12.77 -5.18 -9.39
C VAL A 167 -13.39 -6.58 -9.51
N PHE A 168 -13.63 -7.26 -8.38
CA PHE A 168 -14.40 -8.50 -8.37
C PHE A 168 -15.86 -8.29 -8.80
N LEU A 169 -16.48 -7.18 -8.39
CA LEU A 169 -17.81 -6.79 -8.83
C LEU A 169 -17.83 -6.51 -10.33
N ALA A 170 -16.83 -5.81 -10.86
CA ALA A 170 -16.67 -5.59 -12.30
C ALA A 170 -16.59 -6.93 -13.05
N ALA A 171 -15.72 -7.84 -12.57
CA ALA A 171 -15.60 -9.18 -13.14
C ALA A 171 -16.93 -9.94 -13.10
N PHE A 172 -17.70 -9.86 -12.01
CA PHE A 172 -19.05 -10.45 -11.97
C PHE A 172 -19.98 -9.86 -13.03
N LEU A 173 -20.03 -8.53 -13.14
CA LEU A 173 -20.92 -7.84 -14.07
C LEU A 173 -20.60 -8.19 -15.54
N PHE A 174 -19.32 -8.18 -15.91
CA PHE A 174 -18.89 -8.62 -17.25
C PHE A 174 -19.20 -10.10 -17.50
N ARG A 175 -18.90 -10.97 -16.54
CA ARG A 175 -18.98 -12.43 -16.77
C ARG A 175 -20.41 -12.93 -16.78
N ALA A 176 -21.26 -12.42 -15.88
CA ALA A 176 -22.64 -12.89 -15.72
C ALA A 176 -23.63 -12.20 -16.66
N PHE A 177 -23.41 -10.92 -16.98
CA PHE A 177 -24.38 -10.10 -17.71
C PHE A 177 -23.85 -9.52 -19.03
N ASP A 178 -22.54 -9.65 -19.31
CA ASP A 178 -21.90 -9.10 -20.51
C ASP A 178 -22.22 -7.61 -20.72
N LEU A 179 -22.24 -6.86 -19.60
CA LEU A 179 -22.50 -5.44 -19.64
C LEU A 179 -21.35 -4.70 -20.31
N ASP A 180 -21.73 -3.62 -20.99
CA ASP A 180 -20.77 -2.66 -21.51
C ASP A 180 -19.92 -2.04 -20.38
N ALA A 181 -18.67 -1.72 -20.69
CA ALA A 181 -17.72 -1.19 -19.73
C ALA A 181 -18.22 0.10 -19.04
N ASP A 182 -18.92 0.97 -19.77
CA ASP A 182 -19.43 2.22 -19.21
C ASP A 182 -20.53 1.98 -18.18
N ILE A 183 -21.42 1.01 -18.46
CA ILE A 183 -22.47 0.60 -17.54
C ILE A 183 -21.84 0.00 -16.28
N VAL A 184 -20.80 -0.82 -16.44
CA VAL A 184 -20.06 -1.39 -15.30
C VAL A 184 -19.48 -0.26 -14.45
N ILE A 185 -18.81 0.71 -15.05
CA ILE A 185 -18.21 1.85 -14.33
C ILE A 185 -19.27 2.62 -13.53
N TRP A 186 -20.43 2.95 -14.12
CA TRP A 186 -21.52 3.60 -13.40
C TRP A 186 -22.04 2.79 -12.21
N ILE A 187 -22.16 1.47 -12.35
CA ILE A 187 -22.56 0.59 -11.25
C ILE A 187 -21.51 0.60 -10.13
N LEU A 188 -20.23 0.56 -10.48
CA LEU A 188 -19.13 0.62 -9.52
C LEU A 188 -19.09 1.97 -8.78
N ASP A 189 -19.32 3.08 -9.48
CA ASP A 189 -19.43 4.41 -8.86
C ASP A 189 -20.60 4.47 -7.90
N GLY A 190 -21.76 3.97 -8.30
CA GLY A 190 -22.92 3.85 -7.42
C GLY A 190 -22.63 3.01 -6.18
N ALA A 191 -21.92 1.89 -6.34
CA ALA A 191 -21.50 1.03 -5.23
C ALA A 191 -20.49 1.71 -4.31
N LEU A 192 -19.55 2.50 -4.86
CA LEU A 192 -18.59 3.29 -4.09
C LEU A 192 -19.30 4.36 -3.27
N VAL A 193 -20.21 5.13 -3.89
CA VAL A 193 -21.01 6.16 -3.21
C VAL A 193 -21.85 5.54 -2.10
N ALA A 194 -22.52 4.42 -2.38
CA ALA A 194 -23.29 3.69 -1.37
C ALA A 194 -22.40 3.21 -0.21
N THR A 195 -21.22 2.67 -0.50
CA THR A 195 -20.26 2.22 0.51
C THR A 195 -19.78 3.39 1.38
N LEU A 196 -19.43 4.53 0.78
CA LEU A 196 -19.03 5.73 1.50
C LEU A 196 -20.19 6.30 2.34
N ALA A 197 -21.42 6.28 1.83
CA ALA A 197 -22.61 6.72 2.56
C ALA A 197 -22.90 5.82 3.78
N VAL A 198 -22.85 4.49 3.61
CA VAL A 198 -23.03 3.53 4.71
C VAL A 198 -21.94 3.71 5.76
N LEU A 199 -20.67 3.80 5.35
CA LEU A 199 -19.56 4.01 6.28
C LEU A 199 -19.66 5.37 6.97
N GLY A 200 -20.02 6.43 6.26
CA GLY A 200 -20.25 7.76 6.83
C GLY A 200 -21.40 7.78 7.85
N PHE A 201 -22.48 7.06 7.56
CA PHE A 201 -23.60 6.90 8.49
C PHE A 201 -23.21 6.11 9.74
N LEU A 202 -22.43 5.03 9.60
CA LEU A 202 -21.90 4.28 10.73
C LEU A 202 -21.00 5.14 11.61
N LEU A 203 -20.24 6.06 11.00
CA LEU A 203 -19.35 7.00 11.70
C LEU A 203 -20.08 8.20 12.34
N HIS A 204 -21.42 8.29 12.24
CA HIS A 204 -22.18 9.42 12.78
C HIS A 204 -21.98 9.55 14.32
N PRO A 205 -21.90 10.78 14.90
CA PRO A 205 -21.52 11.00 16.30
C PRO A 205 -22.33 10.20 17.34
N GLY A 206 -23.63 9.99 17.09
CA GLY A 206 -24.49 9.19 17.96
C GLY A 206 -24.20 7.67 17.95
N ARG A 207 -23.32 7.19 17.08
CA ARG A 207 -22.91 5.78 16.96
C ARG A 207 -21.39 5.59 17.03
N ALA A 208 -20.63 6.68 16.92
CA ALA A 208 -19.18 6.69 16.77
C ALA A 208 -18.41 5.99 17.91
N GLU A 209 -18.91 6.01 19.15
CA GLU A 209 -18.27 5.35 20.30
C GLU A 209 -18.26 3.81 20.16
N SER A 210 -19.19 3.25 19.37
CA SER A 210 -19.30 1.81 19.13
C SER A 210 -18.60 1.35 17.84
N VAL A 211 -18.02 2.27 17.05
CA VAL A 211 -17.52 1.94 15.72
C VAL A 211 -16.14 1.26 15.81
N PRO A 212 -15.98 0.05 15.25
CA PRO A 212 -14.68 -0.60 15.20
C PRO A 212 -13.69 0.23 14.38
N ARG A 213 -12.44 0.35 14.85
CA ARG A 213 -11.36 1.04 14.11
C ARG A 213 -11.20 0.55 12.67
N GLY A 214 -11.59 -0.69 12.37
CA GLY A 214 -11.59 -1.24 11.01
C GLY A 214 -12.52 -0.50 10.02
N ALA A 215 -13.62 0.08 10.48
CA ALA A 215 -14.54 0.84 9.63
C ALA A 215 -13.93 2.18 9.18
N LEU A 216 -13.13 2.83 10.04
CA LEU A 216 -12.37 4.03 9.67
C LEU A 216 -11.30 3.73 8.60
N TYR A 217 -10.62 2.58 8.71
CA TYR A 217 -9.65 2.15 7.71
C TYR A 217 -10.31 1.77 6.38
N ALA A 218 -11.44 1.07 6.44
CA ALA A 218 -12.24 0.77 5.26
C ALA A 218 -12.70 2.06 4.57
N PHE A 219 -13.23 3.03 5.33
CA PHE A 219 -13.64 4.34 4.82
C PHE A 219 -12.48 5.08 4.15
N ALA A 220 -11.33 5.16 4.83
CA ALA A 220 -10.15 5.81 4.29
C ALA A 220 -9.69 5.16 2.98
N VAL A 221 -9.63 3.82 2.91
CA VAL A 221 -9.19 3.16 1.67
C VAL A 221 -10.25 3.18 0.57
N SER A 222 -11.55 3.17 0.91
CA SER A 222 -12.60 3.42 -0.09
C SER A 222 -12.47 4.82 -0.70
N LEU A 223 -12.07 5.84 0.06
CA LEU A 223 -11.76 7.16 -0.51
C LEU A 223 -10.62 7.08 -1.54
N TYR A 224 -9.56 6.31 -1.28
CA TYR A 224 -8.48 6.15 -2.27
C TYR A 224 -8.85 5.23 -3.44
N ALA A 225 -9.73 4.26 -3.23
CA ALA A 225 -10.32 3.48 -4.31
C ALA A 225 -11.16 4.37 -5.26
N GLY A 226 -11.60 5.54 -4.80
CA GLY A 226 -12.24 6.55 -5.65
C GLY A 226 -11.33 7.14 -6.72
N TYR A 227 -10.00 7.15 -6.58
CA TYR A 227 -9.12 7.67 -7.64
C TYR A 227 -9.20 6.89 -8.95
N PRO A 228 -8.96 5.56 -8.97
CA PRO A 228 -9.08 4.80 -10.21
C PRO A 228 -10.52 4.83 -10.74
N MET A 229 -11.53 4.87 -9.87
CA MET A 229 -12.93 5.00 -10.28
C MET A 229 -13.20 6.32 -11.00
N VAL A 230 -12.88 7.45 -10.37
CA VAL A 230 -13.04 8.78 -10.99
C VAL A 230 -12.27 8.89 -12.30
N GLY A 231 -11.06 8.31 -12.38
CA GLY A 231 -10.29 8.25 -13.61
C GLY A 231 -10.99 7.43 -14.70
N MET A 232 -11.48 6.24 -14.37
CA MET A 232 -12.23 5.38 -15.31
C MET A 232 -13.53 6.05 -15.78
N THR A 233 -14.29 6.66 -14.87
CA THR A 233 -15.54 7.37 -15.19
C THR A 233 -15.29 8.59 -16.08
N ALA A 234 -14.23 9.33 -15.79
CA ALA A 234 -13.86 10.50 -16.54
C ALA A 234 -13.38 10.17 -17.96
N VAL A 235 -12.60 9.10 -18.14
CA VAL A 235 -12.09 8.68 -19.46
C VAL A 235 -13.13 7.91 -20.27
N GLY A 236 -13.88 7.01 -19.64
CA GLY A 236 -14.89 6.18 -20.32
C GLY A 236 -16.23 6.93 -20.42
N PRO A 237 -17.18 6.71 -19.49
CA PRO A 237 -18.54 7.21 -19.62
C PRO A 237 -18.73 8.72 -19.87
N LEU A 238 -17.80 9.55 -19.38
CA LEU A 238 -17.87 11.01 -19.54
C LEU A 238 -17.02 11.52 -20.71
N GLU A 239 -16.18 10.68 -21.31
CA GLU A 239 -15.31 11.01 -22.46
C GLU A 239 -14.60 12.37 -22.30
N LEU A 240 -14.07 12.64 -21.10
CA LEU A 240 -13.44 13.93 -20.77
C LEU A 240 -12.03 14.08 -21.37
N ASP A 241 -11.49 13.02 -21.97
CA ASP A 241 -10.12 12.96 -22.52
C ASP A 241 -9.09 13.55 -21.53
N ASP A 242 -8.31 14.55 -21.96
CA ASP A 242 -7.30 15.20 -21.13
C ASP A 242 -7.90 15.88 -19.88
N ASN A 243 -9.18 16.28 -19.92
CA ASN A 243 -9.87 16.85 -18.77
C ASN A 243 -10.18 15.82 -17.67
N ALA A 244 -9.96 14.52 -17.91
CA ALA A 244 -10.12 13.50 -16.87
C ALA A 244 -9.21 13.75 -15.66
N ILE A 245 -8.06 14.40 -15.87
CA ILE A 245 -7.14 14.78 -14.80
C ILE A 245 -7.78 15.80 -13.85
N LEU A 246 -8.64 16.70 -14.35
CA LEU A 246 -9.36 17.66 -13.50
C LEU A 246 -10.31 16.96 -12.52
N ALA A 247 -10.95 15.87 -12.94
CA ALA A 247 -11.80 15.08 -12.06
C ALA A 247 -10.99 14.43 -10.92
N LEU A 248 -9.80 13.92 -11.24
CA LEU A 248 -8.85 13.38 -10.25
C LEU A 248 -8.35 14.44 -9.28
N ASP A 249 -8.11 15.67 -9.75
CA ASP A 249 -7.75 16.81 -8.89
C ASP A 249 -8.88 17.20 -7.94
N VAL A 250 -10.12 17.24 -8.42
CA VAL A 250 -11.29 17.49 -7.56
C VAL A 250 -11.39 16.41 -6.49
N TRP A 251 -11.18 15.14 -6.85
CA TRP A 251 -11.18 14.04 -5.87
C TRP A 251 -10.04 14.17 -4.85
N LEU A 252 -8.84 14.56 -5.30
CA LEU A 252 -7.69 14.84 -4.42
C LEU A 252 -7.99 15.94 -3.41
N LEU A 253 -8.68 17.00 -3.81
CA LEU A 253 -9.13 18.07 -2.93
C LEU A 253 -10.15 17.56 -1.90
N VAL A 254 -11.10 16.71 -2.31
CA VAL A 254 -12.08 16.08 -1.40
C VAL A 254 -11.37 15.23 -0.34
N VAL A 255 -10.43 14.37 -0.73
CA VAL A 255 -9.66 13.52 0.20
C VAL A 255 -8.86 14.39 1.17
N THR A 256 -8.22 15.45 0.67
CA THR A 256 -7.43 16.38 1.49
C THR A 256 -8.30 17.15 2.49
N ALA A 257 -9.46 17.65 2.05
CA ALA A 257 -10.42 18.36 2.89
C ALA A 257 -10.99 17.46 4.00
N LEU A 258 -11.33 16.21 3.66
CA LEU A 258 -11.78 15.22 4.64
C LEU A 258 -10.69 14.87 5.67
N ALA A 259 -9.43 14.75 5.24
CA ALA A 259 -8.31 14.52 6.15
C ALA A 259 -8.12 15.72 7.10
N LEU A 260 -8.14 16.95 6.61
CA LEU A 260 -8.06 18.17 7.43
C LEU A 260 -9.23 18.28 8.40
N TRP A 261 -10.45 18.00 7.94
CA TRP A 261 -11.63 17.93 8.80
C TRP A 261 -11.45 16.88 9.90
N GLY A 262 -10.96 15.69 9.54
CA GLY A 262 -10.62 14.59 10.44
C GLY A 262 -9.61 14.96 11.53
N ILE A 263 -8.72 15.92 11.28
CA ILE A 263 -7.73 16.39 12.25
C ILE A 263 -8.28 17.51 13.13
N HIS A 264 -9.05 18.45 12.57
CA HIS A 264 -9.37 19.70 13.25
C HIS A 264 -10.79 19.79 13.79
N ARG A 265 -11.77 19.29 13.03
CA ARG A 265 -13.20 19.58 13.25
C ARG A 265 -14.02 18.33 13.50
N ALA A 266 -13.48 17.15 13.24
CA ALA A 266 -14.17 15.90 13.52
C ALA A 266 -14.48 15.74 15.03
N PRO A 267 -15.60 15.08 15.36
CA PRO A 267 -15.91 14.62 16.72
C PRO A 267 -14.73 13.87 17.35
N ALA A 268 -14.59 13.94 18.67
CA ALA A 268 -13.43 13.36 19.38
C ALA A 268 -13.21 11.86 19.04
N ALA A 269 -14.28 11.09 18.88
CA ALA A 269 -14.23 9.67 18.52
C ALA A 269 -13.62 9.40 17.13
N LEU A 270 -13.77 10.34 16.19
CA LEU A 270 -13.25 10.24 14.83
C LEU A 270 -11.92 10.96 14.64
N ARG A 271 -11.57 11.88 15.54
CA ARG A 271 -10.39 12.72 15.39
C ARG A 271 -9.12 11.88 15.49
N SER A 272 -8.23 12.01 14.50
CA SER A 272 -6.97 11.25 14.50
C SER A 272 -5.81 12.05 13.93
N ALA A 273 -4.69 12.07 14.64
CA ALA A 273 -3.43 12.58 14.10
C ALA A 273 -2.93 11.75 12.90
N ARG A 274 -3.42 10.51 12.73
CA ARG A 274 -3.02 9.63 11.62
C ARG A 274 -3.47 10.17 10.26
N TYR A 275 -4.51 11.00 10.21
CA TYR A 275 -4.95 11.67 8.97
C TYR A 275 -3.87 12.54 8.32
N VAL A 276 -2.81 12.90 9.07
CA VAL A 276 -1.59 13.50 8.50
C VAL A 276 -0.98 12.65 7.40
N HIS A 277 -1.03 11.31 7.49
CA HIS A 277 -0.52 10.42 6.45
C HIS A 277 -1.35 10.51 5.16
N HIS A 278 -2.65 10.80 5.28
CA HIS A 278 -3.51 11.00 4.13
C HIS A 278 -3.20 12.33 3.43
N ILE A 279 -2.94 13.40 4.19
CA ILE A 279 -2.45 14.66 3.63
C ILE A 279 -1.08 14.46 2.96
N ALA A 280 -0.18 13.69 3.58
CA ALA A 280 1.13 13.39 2.99
C ALA A 280 1.02 12.62 1.67
N ALA A 281 0.12 11.63 1.61
CA ALA A 281 -0.19 10.93 0.37
C ALA A 281 -0.79 11.86 -0.69
N SER A 282 -1.72 12.75 -0.30
CA SER A 282 -2.29 13.76 -1.20
C SER A 282 -1.22 14.69 -1.78
N VAL A 283 -0.27 15.15 -0.97
CA VAL A 283 0.85 15.98 -1.42
C VAL A 283 1.73 15.23 -2.44
N LEU A 284 1.99 13.93 -2.23
CA LEU A 284 2.71 13.13 -3.23
C LEU A 284 1.92 12.93 -4.52
N LEU A 285 0.62 12.63 -4.42
CA LEU A 285 -0.26 12.47 -5.58
C LEU A 285 -0.42 13.78 -6.38
N ALA A 286 -0.25 14.93 -5.73
CA ALA A 286 -0.24 16.23 -6.41
C ALA A 286 0.91 16.37 -7.42
N ILE A 287 2.00 15.59 -7.32
CA ILE A 287 3.10 15.64 -8.30
C ILE A 287 2.61 15.18 -9.69
N PRO A 288 2.22 13.90 -9.90
CA PRO A 288 1.77 13.47 -11.23
C PRO A 288 0.49 14.18 -11.68
N LEU A 289 -0.47 14.40 -10.77
CA LEU A 289 -1.74 15.04 -11.12
C LEU A 289 -1.57 16.52 -11.46
N GLY A 290 -0.86 17.27 -10.61
CA GLY A 290 -0.66 18.68 -10.84
C GLY A 290 0.19 18.96 -12.08
N PHE A 291 1.20 18.13 -12.41
CA PHE A 291 1.91 18.25 -13.68
C PHE A 291 1.01 17.88 -14.86
N GLY A 292 0.23 16.80 -14.76
CA GLY A 292 -0.73 16.43 -15.79
C GLY A 292 -1.74 17.55 -16.08
N THR A 293 -2.30 18.16 -15.05
CA THR A 293 -3.26 19.25 -15.17
C THR A 293 -2.61 20.53 -15.69
N THR A 294 -1.48 20.95 -15.13
CA THR A 294 -0.87 22.22 -15.51
C THR A 294 -0.25 22.18 -16.90
N LEU A 295 0.40 21.08 -17.28
CA LEU A 295 1.05 20.94 -18.59
C LEU A 295 0.09 20.42 -19.67
N GLY A 296 -0.76 19.46 -19.34
CA GLY A 296 -1.65 18.81 -20.30
C GLY A 296 -2.95 19.58 -20.50
N VAL A 297 -3.61 19.99 -19.42
CA VAL A 297 -4.96 20.60 -19.52
C VAL A 297 -4.88 22.12 -19.69
N TYR A 298 -4.04 22.79 -18.91
CA TYR A 298 -3.92 24.25 -18.95
C TYR A 298 -2.77 24.76 -19.82
N GLU A 299 -1.94 23.87 -20.37
CA GLU A 299 -0.78 24.19 -21.21
C GLU A 299 0.11 25.30 -20.62
N LEU A 300 0.25 25.32 -19.30
CA LEU A 300 1.06 26.32 -18.62
C LEU A 300 2.52 26.16 -19.03
N PRO A 301 3.27 27.28 -19.11
CA PRO A 301 4.71 27.18 -19.30
C PRO A 301 5.35 26.39 -18.14
N PRO A 302 6.54 25.81 -18.35
CA PRO A 302 7.22 24.97 -17.36
C PRO A 302 7.35 25.63 -15.98
N LEU A 303 7.64 26.93 -15.96
CA LEU A 303 7.68 27.76 -14.75
C LEU A 303 6.34 27.79 -14.02
N GLY A 304 5.24 27.94 -14.75
CA GLY A 304 3.88 27.93 -14.19
C GLY A 304 3.52 26.57 -13.58
N ALA A 305 3.80 25.48 -14.29
CA ALA A 305 3.56 24.12 -13.81
C ALA A 305 4.36 23.83 -12.53
N ALA A 306 5.66 24.12 -12.53
CA ALA A 306 6.51 23.93 -11.37
C ALA A 306 6.11 24.82 -10.18
N ALA A 307 5.66 26.05 -10.42
CA ALA A 307 5.19 26.94 -9.36
C ALA A 307 3.95 26.37 -8.64
N VAL A 308 3.00 25.77 -9.36
CA VAL A 308 1.82 25.12 -8.77
C VAL A 308 2.22 23.93 -7.91
N ILE A 309 3.09 23.05 -8.41
CA ILE A 309 3.58 21.89 -7.63
C ILE A 309 4.38 22.34 -6.41
N ALA A 310 5.26 23.32 -6.57
CA ALA A 310 6.03 23.88 -5.46
C ALA A 310 5.12 24.53 -4.41
N ALA A 311 4.03 25.19 -4.81
CA ALA A 311 3.05 25.76 -3.88
C ALA A 311 2.32 24.68 -3.08
N ALA A 312 1.92 23.57 -3.71
CA ALA A 312 1.34 22.42 -3.01
C ALA A 312 2.32 21.83 -1.98
N GLY A 313 3.58 21.65 -2.38
CA GLY A 313 4.65 21.22 -1.48
C GLY A 313 4.90 22.22 -0.34
N ALA A 314 4.93 23.52 -0.61
CA ALA A 314 5.13 24.56 0.40
C ALA A 314 3.98 24.61 1.41
N ALA A 315 2.73 24.45 0.97
CA ALA A 315 1.57 24.37 1.85
C ALA A 315 1.64 23.13 2.76
N GLY A 316 2.01 21.97 2.20
CA GLY A 316 2.26 20.75 2.97
C GLY A 316 3.39 20.91 3.98
N LEU A 317 4.49 21.56 3.59
CA LEU A 317 5.65 21.81 4.45
C LEU A 317 5.30 22.73 5.62
N TRP A 318 4.61 23.83 5.34
CA TRP A 318 4.14 24.77 6.36
C TRP A 318 3.27 24.07 7.40
N TYR A 319 2.25 23.34 6.92
CA TYR A 319 1.33 22.62 7.80
C TYR A 319 2.06 21.50 8.57
N GLY A 320 2.98 20.80 7.90
CA GLY A 320 3.79 19.73 8.48
C GLY A 320 4.69 20.20 9.62
N LEU A 321 5.39 21.32 9.43
CA LEU A 321 6.25 21.93 10.45
C LEU A 321 5.43 22.43 11.65
N ALA A 322 4.28 23.06 11.40
CA ALA A 322 3.38 23.53 12.47
C ALA A 322 2.79 22.40 13.33
N ARG A 323 2.81 21.16 12.84
CA ARG A 323 2.21 19.98 13.48
C ARG A 323 3.22 18.90 13.88
N ASP A 324 4.52 19.17 13.75
CA ASP A 324 5.62 18.19 13.93
C ASP A 324 5.38 16.88 13.14
N ALA A 325 4.81 17.01 11.95
CA ALA A 325 4.36 15.91 11.11
C ALA A 325 5.45 15.50 10.11
N ARG A 326 6.45 14.73 10.59
CA ARG A 326 7.64 14.34 9.82
C ARG A 326 7.35 13.73 8.45
N VAL A 327 6.36 12.83 8.35
CA VAL A 327 6.00 12.17 7.09
C VAL A 327 5.52 13.18 6.05
N LEU A 328 4.70 14.15 6.48
CA LEU A 328 4.22 15.21 5.60
C LEU A 328 5.35 16.16 5.18
N VAL A 329 6.25 16.51 6.10
CA VAL A 329 7.45 17.31 5.79
C VAL A 329 8.28 16.64 4.70
N LEU A 330 8.57 15.33 4.82
CA LEU A 330 9.32 14.58 3.82
C LEU A 330 8.63 14.56 2.45
N CYS A 331 7.32 14.28 2.42
CA CYS A 331 6.54 14.26 1.18
C CYS A 331 6.48 15.65 0.51
N SER A 332 6.41 16.70 1.32
CA SER A 332 6.41 18.09 0.87
C SER A 332 7.76 18.49 0.27
N CYS A 333 8.86 18.10 0.90
CA CYS A 333 10.20 18.29 0.33
C CYS A 333 10.38 17.53 -0.99
N ALA A 334 9.88 16.29 -1.09
CA ALA A 334 9.90 15.54 -2.33
C ALA A 334 9.13 16.25 -3.44
N THR A 335 7.97 16.83 -3.12
CA THR A 335 7.14 17.60 -4.08
C THR A 335 7.85 18.86 -4.57
N ILE A 336 8.48 19.62 -3.66
CA ILE A 336 9.28 20.81 -4.02
C ILE A 336 10.50 20.41 -4.86
N LEU A 337 11.17 19.31 -4.50
CA LEU A 337 12.31 18.78 -5.27
C LEU A 337 11.88 18.36 -6.68
N SER A 338 10.73 17.71 -6.84
CA SER A 338 10.19 17.34 -8.15
C SER A 338 9.90 18.57 -9.02
N ALA A 339 9.34 19.64 -8.44
CA ALA A 339 9.15 20.91 -9.14
C ALA A 339 10.46 21.55 -9.59
N ALA A 340 11.46 21.63 -8.69
CA ALA A 340 12.76 22.20 -9.00
C ALA A 340 13.54 21.36 -10.03
N TRP A 341 13.44 20.03 -9.93
CA TRP A 341 14.03 19.10 -10.88
C TRP A 341 13.41 19.25 -12.27
N TYR A 342 12.09 19.33 -12.36
CA TYR A 342 11.38 19.53 -13.64
C TYR A 342 11.84 20.81 -14.35
N LEU A 343 11.92 21.95 -13.64
CA LEU A 343 12.48 23.19 -14.18
C LEU A 343 13.91 23.03 -14.66
N GLY A 344 14.75 22.38 -13.84
CA GLY A 344 16.16 22.18 -14.16
C GLY A 344 16.43 21.23 -15.33
N VAL A 345 15.45 20.41 -15.72
CA VAL A 345 15.51 19.53 -16.89
C VAL A 345 15.00 20.24 -18.14
N ASP A 346 13.89 20.97 -18.03
CA ASP A 346 13.26 21.63 -19.18
C ASP A 346 14.01 22.88 -19.64
N GLU A 347 14.60 23.66 -18.72
CA GLU A 347 15.36 24.87 -19.06
C GLU A 347 16.82 24.60 -19.52
N GLY A 348 17.25 23.33 -19.57
CA GLY A 348 18.32 22.93 -20.49
C GLY A 348 19.67 23.68 -20.41
N GLU A 349 20.10 24.18 -19.24
CA GLU A 349 21.51 24.45 -18.97
C GLU A 349 21.92 23.81 -17.64
N ARG A 350 23.13 23.21 -17.61
CA ARG A 350 23.72 22.50 -16.44
C ARG A 350 23.68 23.33 -15.14
N LEU A 351 23.55 24.65 -15.25
CA LEU A 351 23.40 25.61 -14.16
C LEU A 351 22.03 25.53 -13.46
N GLY A 352 20.93 25.33 -14.20
CA GLY A 352 19.58 25.21 -13.64
C GLY A 352 19.41 23.98 -12.76
N THR A 353 19.93 22.83 -13.20
CA THR A 353 19.97 21.61 -12.39
C THR A 353 20.82 21.77 -11.12
N VAL A 354 21.97 22.47 -11.21
CA VAL A 354 22.86 22.75 -10.07
C VAL A 354 22.21 23.72 -9.09
N LEU A 355 21.53 24.77 -9.55
CA LEU A 355 20.78 25.71 -8.70
C LEU A 355 19.59 25.05 -8.02
N ALA A 356 18.85 24.19 -8.73
CA ALA A 356 17.76 23.40 -8.15
C ALA A 356 18.29 22.46 -7.04
N LEU A 357 19.40 21.76 -7.28
CA LEU A 357 20.03 20.90 -6.28
C LEU A 357 20.61 21.71 -5.09
N ALA A 358 21.22 22.87 -5.35
CA ALA A 358 21.77 23.74 -4.31
C ALA A 358 20.67 24.36 -3.43
N PHE A 359 19.59 24.86 -4.02
CA PHE A 359 18.42 25.34 -3.29
C PHE A 359 17.80 24.22 -2.46
N THR A 360 17.68 23.02 -3.02
CA THR A 360 17.16 21.85 -2.32
C THR A 360 18.07 21.44 -1.14
N ALA A 361 19.39 21.49 -1.32
CA ALA A 361 20.34 21.23 -0.24
C ALA A 361 20.21 22.27 0.89
N ILE A 362 20.06 23.56 0.57
CA ILE A 362 19.83 24.64 1.55
C ILE A 362 18.51 24.42 2.30
N LEU A 363 17.44 24.06 1.59
CA LEU A 363 16.13 23.76 2.17
C LEU A 363 16.21 22.57 3.12
N PHE A 364 16.85 21.47 2.72
CA PHE A 364 17.05 20.30 3.58
C PHE A 364 17.91 20.61 4.80
N PHE A 365 18.95 21.42 4.64
CA PHE A 365 19.78 21.87 5.76
C PHE A 365 18.98 22.72 6.74
N TRP A 366 18.17 23.65 6.24
CA TRP A 366 17.27 24.47 7.06
C TRP A 366 16.21 23.63 7.80
N VAL A 367 15.55 22.70 7.12
CA VAL A 367 14.57 21.78 7.75
C VAL A 367 15.24 20.91 8.83
N SER A 368 16.44 20.40 8.57
CA SER A 368 17.24 19.62 9.53
C SER A 368 17.52 20.43 10.81
N THR A 369 17.91 21.70 10.69
CA THR A 369 18.15 22.57 11.87
C THR A 369 16.90 22.86 12.70
N ARG A 370 15.71 22.88 12.08
CA ARG A 370 14.43 23.05 12.80
C ARG A 370 13.99 21.77 13.52
N LEU A 371 14.21 20.60 12.93
CA LEU A 371 13.92 19.30 13.54
C LEU A 371 14.88 18.94 14.68
N GLY A 372 16.10 19.49 14.70
CA GLY A 372 17.07 19.29 15.78
C GLY A 372 16.71 20.03 17.08
N ARG A 373 16.03 21.18 16.99
CA ARG A 373 15.72 22.04 18.16
C ARG A 373 14.58 21.53 19.04
N THR A 374 13.73 20.63 18.54
CA THR A 374 12.60 20.08 19.30
C THR A 374 12.99 18.91 20.22
N ARG A 375 14.26 18.53 20.28
CA ARG A 375 14.78 17.49 21.19
C ARG A 375 15.44 18.02 22.47
N GLU A 376 15.58 19.34 22.62
CA GLU A 376 16.28 19.96 23.76
C GLU A 376 15.36 20.74 24.74
N SER A 377 14.05 20.51 24.66
CA SER A 377 13.06 20.95 25.67
C SER A 377 12.21 19.76 26.10
#